data_AF-A0A3M1SZZ6-F1
#
_entry.id   AF-A0A3M1SZZ6-F1
#
_cell.length_a   1.000
_cell.length_b   1.000
_cell.length_c   1.000
_cell.angle_alpha   90.00
_cell.angle_beta   90.00
_cell.angle_gamma   90.00
#
_symmetry.space_group_name_H-M   'P 1'
#
loop_
_entity.id
_entity.type
_entity.pdbx_description
1 polymer ?
#
loop_
_entity_poly.entity_id
_entity_poly.type
_entity_poly.pdbx_seq_one_letter_code
_entity_poly.pdbx_strand_id
1 'polypeptide(L)'
;MRGLRPLACLLFVVLVVAEAPVAARAQEPRPLRLRVVSHNVWGLPWGISRQREERLAALGPALAALKPDVVALQEVWVPADGERLARDLAAAGLVHHRHVSEGLLGSGLLVASRYPLQGARFVEFYLAGKPHRVGHGDFYARKGALLLRLDTPAGPLLLADTHWHARYGTCEYEALQVTQALQVIDLLGDHGARPPARPDDPARPPLVLCGDLNSERGDLPFRLLCAGAALRAPRAPLRIDWLLARDGGRVRVDVLGVRPHALSDPHPLPGGGRARLSDHDAVVVDLRLAPGRPRAEPPEQARERWEAVSAEAIRLLERERAAVRDLQERALGRAVVLGLASLLLFLGARAWSRRKEKPGRLGCALGGASLLALHLLAWAIYFGALFAPYYAAGLARGLARLGAG
;
A
#
# COMPACT_ATOMS: atom_id res chain seq x y z
N MET A 1 -14.94 45.89 -68.85
CA MET A 1 -15.32 45.68 -67.43
C MET A 1 -15.66 44.21 -67.24
N ARG A 2 -14.72 43.45 -66.66
CA ARG A 2 -14.82 42.01 -66.42
C ARG A 2 -15.36 41.78 -65.01
N GLY A 3 -16.34 40.90 -64.90
CA GLY A 3 -16.48 39.88 -63.85
C GLY A 3 -16.64 40.33 -62.39
N LEU A 4 -17.87 40.21 -61.88
CA LEU A 4 -18.11 39.74 -60.52
C LEU A 4 -19.26 38.73 -60.54
N ARG A 5 -18.95 37.46 -60.25
CA ARG A 5 -19.89 36.45 -59.76
C ARG A 5 -19.68 36.37 -58.24
N PRO A 6 -20.72 36.37 -57.39
CA PRO A 6 -20.59 35.84 -56.05
C PRO A 6 -20.82 34.32 -56.08
N LEU A 7 -19.88 33.58 -55.50
CA LEU A 7 -20.00 32.17 -55.13
C LEU A 7 -21.18 31.99 -54.16
N ALA A 8 -22.08 31.07 -54.47
CA ALA A 8 -23.01 30.51 -53.48
C ALA A 8 -22.28 29.37 -52.75
N CYS A 9 -21.81 29.63 -51.53
CA CYS A 9 -21.39 28.59 -50.60
C CYS A 9 -22.63 27.92 -50.00
N LEU A 10 -22.90 26.66 -50.39
CA LEU A 10 -23.84 25.81 -49.65
C LEU A 10 -23.20 25.43 -48.31
N LEU A 11 -23.74 25.96 -47.21
CA LEU A 11 -23.43 25.51 -45.86
C LEU A 11 -24.39 24.36 -45.51
N PHE A 12 -23.90 23.11 -45.54
CA PHE A 12 -24.64 21.96 -45.01
C PHE A 12 -24.53 21.98 -43.49
N VAL A 13 -25.59 22.40 -42.80
CA VAL A 13 -25.71 22.25 -41.35
C VAL A 13 -26.20 20.83 -41.08
N VAL A 14 -25.30 19.95 -40.65
CA VAL A 14 -25.69 18.65 -40.08
C VAL A 14 -26.12 18.91 -38.64
N LEU A 15 -27.43 18.85 -38.39
CA LEU A 15 -28.00 18.86 -37.04
C LEU A 15 -27.72 17.49 -36.41
N VAL A 16 -26.64 17.37 -35.64
CA VAL A 16 -26.46 16.25 -34.72
C VAL A 16 -27.39 16.48 -33.54
N VAL A 17 -28.55 15.82 -33.54
CA VAL A 17 -29.38 15.73 -32.35
C VAL A 17 -28.63 14.86 -31.35
N ALA A 18 -27.92 15.49 -30.41
CA ALA A 18 -27.38 14.80 -29.26
C ALA A 18 -28.57 14.34 -28.40
N GLU A 19 -28.88 13.05 -28.43
CA GLU A 19 -29.75 12.46 -27.42
C GLU A 19 -29.10 12.68 -26.05
N ALA A 20 -29.77 13.45 -25.19
CA ALA A 20 -29.36 13.62 -23.82
C ALA A 20 -29.28 12.23 -23.16
N PRO A 21 -28.22 11.91 -22.39
CA PRO A 21 -28.14 10.63 -21.70
C PRO A 21 -29.37 10.52 -20.79
N VAL A 22 -30.19 9.50 -21.02
CA VAL A 22 -31.27 9.11 -20.11
C VAL A 22 -30.60 8.92 -18.75
N ALA A 23 -30.85 9.84 -17.82
CA ALA A 23 -30.39 9.71 -16.45
C ALA A 23 -30.94 8.38 -15.94
N ALA A 24 -30.06 7.38 -15.83
CA ALA A 24 -30.40 6.09 -15.27
C ALA A 24 -31.02 6.37 -13.90
N ARG A 25 -32.34 6.16 -13.77
CA ARG A 25 -33.03 6.25 -12.47
C ARG A 25 -32.21 5.42 -11.50
N ALA A 26 -31.63 6.06 -10.49
CA ALA A 26 -30.80 5.39 -9.49
C ALA A 26 -31.66 4.26 -8.89
N GLN A 27 -31.35 3.03 -9.27
CA GLN A 27 -32.11 1.87 -8.85
C GLN A 27 -31.99 1.76 -7.34
N GLU A 28 -33.12 1.60 -6.63
CA GLU A 28 -33.05 1.51 -5.18
C GLU A 28 -32.16 0.33 -4.76
N PRO A 29 -31.23 0.55 -3.80
CA PRO A 29 -30.26 -0.47 -3.43
C PRO A 29 -30.99 -1.71 -2.91
N ARG A 30 -30.77 -2.87 -3.53
CA ARG A 30 -31.32 -4.14 -3.02
C ARG A 30 -30.36 -4.72 -1.98
N PRO A 31 -30.87 -5.36 -0.90
CA PRO A 31 -29.99 -6.05 0.03
C PRO A 31 -29.13 -7.10 -0.67
N LEU A 32 -27.84 -7.12 -0.36
CA LEU A 32 -26.87 -8.04 -0.96
C LEU A 32 -26.02 -8.67 0.16
N ARG A 33 -25.83 -9.98 0.10
CA ARG A 33 -24.83 -10.67 0.91
C ARG A 33 -23.56 -10.83 0.09
N LEU A 34 -22.43 -10.52 0.69
CA LEU A 34 -21.11 -10.56 0.06
C LEU A 34 -20.16 -11.34 0.94
N ARG A 35 -19.48 -12.34 0.39
CA ARG A 35 -18.32 -12.96 1.02
C ARG A 35 -17.05 -12.35 0.46
N VAL A 36 -16.30 -11.67 1.32
CA VAL A 36 -15.02 -11.06 0.97
C VAL A 36 -13.88 -11.85 1.64
N VAL A 37 -12.86 -12.19 0.86
CA VAL A 37 -11.67 -12.89 1.33
C VAL A 37 -10.45 -11.99 1.15
N SER A 38 -9.67 -11.81 2.21
CA SER A 38 -8.34 -11.18 2.17
C SER A 38 -7.28 -12.22 2.49
N HIS A 39 -6.20 -12.31 1.69
CA HIS A 39 -5.13 -13.27 1.96
C HIS A 39 -3.78 -12.79 1.44
N ASN A 40 -2.81 -12.59 2.33
CA ASN A 40 -1.40 -12.52 1.95
C ASN A 40 -0.92 -13.94 1.58
N VAL A 41 -0.50 -14.15 0.33
CA VAL A 41 -0.24 -15.48 -0.21
C VAL A 41 1.22 -15.94 -0.08
N TRP A 42 2.09 -15.08 0.46
CA TRP A 42 3.52 -15.34 0.60
C TRP A 42 4.15 -15.84 -0.71
N GLY A 43 3.99 -15.08 -1.79
CA GLY A 43 4.37 -15.48 -3.14
C GLY A 43 5.76 -15.01 -3.57
N LEU A 44 6.71 -14.81 -2.64
CA LEU A 44 8.02 -14.20 -2.96
C LEU A 44 8.84 -15.11 -3.91
N PRO A 45 9.43 -14.54 -4.97
CA PRO A 45 10.20 -15.32 -5.95
C PRO A 45 11.58 -15.74 -5.40
N TRP A 46 12.40 -16.35 -6.27
CA TRP A 46 13.81 -16.66 -6.00
C TRP A 46 14.07 -17.58 -4.79
N GLY A 47 13.13 -18.47 -4.49
CA GLY A 47 13.27 -19.45 -3.41
C GLY A 47 13.09 -18.88 -2.01
N ILE A 48 12.69 -17.59 -1.87
CA ILE A 48 12.38 -16.98 -0.57
C ILE A 48 11.16 -17.67 0.03
N SER A 49 10.07 -17.77 -0.73
CA SER A 49 8.88 -18.51 -0.33
C SER A 49 9.02 -19.98 -0.69
N ARG A 50 8.99 -20.84 0.34
CA ARG A 50 9.09 -22.30 0.16
C ARG A 50 7.89 -22.84 -0.60
N GLN A 51 8.14 -23.79 -1.50
CA GLN A 51 7.11 -24.49 -2.29
C GLN A 51 6.12 -23.53 -2.97
N ARG A 52 6.59 -22.33 -3.38
CA ARG A 52 5.74 -21.24 -3.90
C ARG A 52 4.79 -21.71 -4.98
N GLU A 53 5.32 -22.35 -6.02
CA GLU A 53 4.54 -22.76 -7.20
C GLU A 53 3.45 -23.78 -6.85
N GLU A 54 3.80 -24.79 -6.04
CA GLU A 54 2.85 -25.81 -5.58
C GLU A 54 1.77 -25.24 -4.67
N ARG A 55 2.14 -24.37 -3.71
CA ARG A 55 1.17 -23.69 -2.83
C ARG A 55 0.23 -22.82 -3.64
N LEU A 56 0.75 -21.99 -4.54
CA LEU A 56 -0.08 -21.09 -5.34
C LEU A 56 -0.90 -21.82 -6.41
N ALA A 57 -0.52 -23.04 -6.82
CA ALA A 57 -1.35 -23.90 -7.64
C ALA A 57 -2.51 -24.53 -6.83
N ALA A 58 -2.27 -24.91 -5.57
CA ALA A 58 -3.32 -25.39 -4.67
C ALA A 58 -4.23 -24.27 -4.14
N LEU A 59 -3.74 -23.03 -4.12
CA LEU A 59 -4.45 -21.89 -3.55
C LEU A 59 -5.71 -21.50 -4.32
N GLY A 60 -5.68 -21.49 -5.66
CA GLY A 60 -6.84 -21.12 -6.48
C GLY A 60 -8.09 -21.95 -6.16
N PRO A 61 -8.00 -23.30 -6.23
CA PRO A 61 -9.09 -24.19 -5.82
C PRO A 61 -9.50 -24.03 -4.35
N ALA A 62 -8.54 -23.81 -3.44
CA ALA A 62 -8.83 -23.62 -2.02
C ALA A 62 -9.61 -22.32 -1.75
N LEU A 63 -9.25 -21.22 -2.43
CA LEU A 63 -9.99 -19.96 -2.39
C LEU A 63 -11.39 -20.13 -3.00
N ALA A 64 -11.51 -20.81 -4.14
CA ALA A 64 -12.79 -21.10 -4.78
C ALA A 64 -13.74 -21.89 -3.85
N ALA A 65 -13.23 -22.85 -3.08
CA ALA A 65 -14.00 -23.64 -2.12
C ALA A 65 -14.61 -22.79 -0.98
N LEU A 66 -14.04 -21.61 -0.69
CA LEU A 66 -14.62 -20.66 0.27
C LEU A 66 -15.89 -19.98 -0.28
N LYS A 67 -16.17 -20.12 -1.58
CA LYS A 67 -17.27 -19.49 -2.33
C LYS A 67 -17.29 -17.96 -2.19
N PRO A 68 -16.17 -17.27 -2.47
CA PRO A 68 -16.11 -15.81 -2.36
C PRO A 68 -16.96 -15.12 -3.43
N ASP A 69 -17.35 -13.88 -3.13
CA ASP A 69 -17.84 -12.93 -4.13
C ASP A 69 -16.74 -11.93 -4.52
N VAL A 70 -15.80 -11.66 -3.60
CA VAL A 70 -14.62 -10.81 -3.78
C VAL A 70 -13.42 -11.45 -3.09
N VAL A 71 -12.27 -11.44 -3.75
CA VAL A 71 -10.98 -11.87 -3.21
C VAL A 71 -9.98 -10.73 -3.40
N ALA A 72 -9.24 -10.39 -2.35
CA ALA A 72 -8.15 -9.43 -2.36
C ALA A 72 -6.87 -10.11 -1.83
N LEU A 73 -5.85 -10.18 -2.66
CA LEU A 73 -4.63 -10.92 -2.39
C LEU A 73 -3.43 -9.97 -2.29
N GLN A 74 -2.58 -10.24 -1.32
CA GLN A 74 -1.29 -9.56 -1.16
C GLN A 74 -0.17 -10.57 -1.45
N GLU A 75 1.01 -10.06 -1.82
CA GLU A 75 2.20 -10.87 -2.16
C GLU A 75 2.07 -11.79 -3.38
N VAL A 76 1.22 -11.45 -4.33
CA VAL A 76 1.19 -12.07 -5.66
C VAL A 76 2.25 -11.41 -6.55
N TRP A 77 3.53 -11.70 -6.27
CA TRP A 77 4.66 -10.98 -6.88
C TRP A 77 4.94 -11.37 -8.34
N VAL A 78 4.71 -12.63 -8.70
CA VAL A 78 5.01 -13.15 -10.03
C VAL A 78 3.79 -13.01 -10.95
N PRO A 79 3.91 -12.38 -12.15
CA PRO A 79 2.79 -12.21 -13.08
C PRO A 79 2.08 -13.52 -13.44
N ALA A 80 2.84 -14.58 -13.75
CA ALA A 80 2.29 -15.89 -14.09
C ALA A 80 1.48 -16.53 -12.94
N ASP A 81 1.85 -16.24 -11.68
CA ASP A 81 1.10 -16.70 -10.52
C ASP A 81 -0.25 -15.96 -10.41
N GLY A 82 -0.24 -14.65 -10.67
CA GLY A 82 -1.46 -13.83 -10.72
C GLY A 82 -2.41 -14.26 -11.83
N GLU A 83 -1.91 -14.54 -13.03
CA GLU A 83 -2.72 -15.03 -14.14
C GLU A 83 -3.39 -16.37 -13.83
N ARG A 84 -2.65 -17.30 -13.20
CA ARG A 84 -3.21 -18.59 -12.78
C ARG A 84 -4.30 -18.41 -11.74
N LEU A 85 -4.05 -17.64 -10.69
CA LEU A 85 -5.04 -17.35 -9.66
C LEU A 85 -6.29 -16.67 -10.24
N ALA A 86 -6.11 -15.73 -11.18
CA ALA A 86 -7.22 -15.10 -11.88
C ALA A 86 -8.05 -16.10 -12.69
N ARG A 87 -7.43 -17.04 -13.39
CA ARG A 87 -8.13 -18.12 -14.12
C ARG A 87 -8.92 -19.04 -13.17
N ASP A 88 -8.29 -19.48 -12.09
CA ASP A 88 -8.94 -20.38 -11.12
C ASP A 88 -10.14 -19.71 -10.44
N LEU A 89 -10.01 -18.43 -10.08
CA LEU A 89 -11.09 -17.63 -9.49
C LEU A 89 -12.19 -17.30 -10.49
N ALA A 90 -11.84 -17.05 -11.76
CA ALA A 90 -12.82 -16.87 -12.83
C ALA A 90 -13.67 -18.12 -13.05
N ALA A 91 -13.07 -19.32 -12.98
CA ALA A 91 -13.81 -20.59 -13.02
C ALA A 91 -14.80 -20.76 -11.86
N ALA A 92 -14.55 -20.09 -10.72
CA ALA A 92 -15.47 -20.01 -9.58
C ALA A 92 -16.49 -18.84 -9.67
N GLY A 93 -16.53 -18.13 -10.79
CA GLY A 93 -17.46 -17.03 -11.06
C GLY A 93 -16.94 -15.63 -10.72
N LEU A 94 -15.68 -15.47 -10.31
CA LEU A 94 -15.06 -14.15 -10.09
C LEU A 94 -14.37 -13.68 -11.37
N VAL A 95 -15.19 -13.40 -12.39
CA VAL A 95 -14.73 -13.16 -13.77
C VAL A 95 -14.00 -11.83 -13.97
N HIS A 96 -14.11 -10.89 -13.03
CA HIS A 96 -13.44 -9.59 -13.10
C HIS A 96 -12.23 -9.56 -12.18
N HIS A 97 -11.06 -9.18 -12.67
CA HIS A 97 -9.86 -9.10 -11.85
C HIS A 97 -8.95 -7.93 -12.24
N ARG A 98 -8.10 -7.52 -11.29
CA ARG A 98 -7.01 -6.57 -11.49
C ARG A 98 -5.80 -7.04 -10.69
N HIS A 99 -4.74 -7.40 -11.39
CA HIS A 99 -3.42 -7.64 -10.82
C HIS A 99 -2.53 -6.43 -11.09
N VAL A 100 -1.84 -5.93 -10.07
CA VAL A 100 -0.87 -4.84 -10.18
C VAL A 100 0.54 -5.43 -10.23
N SER A 101 0.88 -5.94 -11.40
CA SER A 101 2.15 -6.61 -11.69
C SER A 101 3.15 -5.73 -12.42
N GLU A 102 2.79 -4.48 -12.74
CA GLU A 102 3.66 -3.59 -13.50
C GLU A 102 4.89 -3.15 -12.68
N GLY A 103 6.07 -3.14 -13.31
CA GLY A 103 7.35 -2.77 -12.69
C GLY A 103 8.24 -3.97 -12.32
N LEU A 104 9.50 -3.71 -11.97
CA LEU A 104 10.52 -4.77 -11.79
C LEU A 104 10.17 -5.80 -10.71
N LEU A 105 9.49 -5.36 -9.64
CA LEU A 105 9.10 -6.20 -8.50
C LEU A 105 7.58 -6.22 -8.26
N GLY A 106 6.77 -5.53 -9.07
CA GLY A 106 5.31 -5.39 -8.88
C GLY A 106 4.90 -4.82 -7.52
N SER A 107 3.58 -4.74 -7.24
CA SER A 107 3.08 -4.39 -5.90
C SER A 107 2.61 -5.60 -5.07
N GLY A 108 2.43 -6.74 -5.74
CA GLY A 108 1.91 -7.96 -5.13
C GLY A 108 0.39 -7.95 -4.88
N LEU A 109 -0.34 -6.90 -5.30
CA LEU A 109 -1.79 -6.79 -5.08
C LEU A 109 -2.60 -7.36 -6.24
N LEU A 110 -3.55 -8.24 -5.93
CA LEU A 110 -4.51 -8.79 -6.90
C LEU A 110 -5.91 -8.82 -6.31
N VAL A 111 -6.86 -8.18 -6.99
CA VAL A 111 -8.29 -8.30 -6.65
C VAL A 111 -9.01 -9.09 -7.74
N ALA A 112 -9.87 -10.02 -7.32
CA ALA A 112 -10.85 -10.71 -8.17
C ALA A 112 -12.26 -10.53 -7.60
N SER A 113 -13.27 -10.45 -8.46
CA SER A 113 -14.64 -10.12 -8.09
C SER A 113 -15.65 -10.75 -9.06
N ARG A 114 -16.80 -11.17 -8.52
CA ARG A 114 -17.99 -11.53 -9.32
C ARG A 114 -18.63 -10.31 -9.97
N TYR A 115 -18.45 -9.13 -9.38
CA TYR A 115 -19.02 -7.87 -9.85
C TYR A 115 -18.01 -7.07 -10.68
N PRO A 116 -18.45 -6.31 -11.70
CA PRO A 116 -17.57 -5.49 -12.53
C PRO A 116 -16.69 -4.54 -11.72
N LEU A 117 -15.40 -4.51 -12.08
CA LEU A 117 -14.42 -3.58 -11.52
C LEU A 117 -14.39 -2.30 -12.35
N GLN A 118 -14.52 -1.15 -11.70
CA GLN A 118 -14.42 0.18 -12.32
C GLN A 118 -13.31 1.00 -11.67
N GLY A 119 -12.66 1.86 -12.45
CA GLY A 119 -11.76 2.89 -11.94
C GLY A 119 -10.55 2.36 -11.17
N ALA A 120 -10.01 1.21 -11.57
CA ALA A 120 -8.84 0.61 -10.93
C ALA A 120 -7.65 1.57 -10.89
N ARG A 121 -7.25 1.97 -9.68
CA ARG A 121 -6.15 2.91 -9.45
C ARG A 121 -5.23 2.40 -8.37
N PHE A 122 -4.00 2.07 -8.75
CA PHE A 122 -2.94 1.76 -7.80
C PHE A 122 -2.15 3.02 -7.44
N VAL A 123 -1.86 3.21 -6.16
CA VAL A 123 -1.00 4.28 -5.66
C VAL A 123 0.06 3.69 -4.74
N GLU A 124 1.31 3.88 -5.13
CA GLU A 124 2.49 3.48 -4.36
C GLU A 124 2.69 4.39 -3.14
N PHE A 125 3.18 3.81 -2.05
CA PHE A 125 3.51 4.57 -0.85
C PHE A 125 4.73 5.46 -1.10
N TYR A 126 4.65 6.73 -0.72
CA TYR A 126 5.77 7.66 -0.95
C TYR A 126 6.97 7.39 -0.03
N LEU A 127 6.78 6.64 1.06
CA LEU A 127 7.84 6.19 1.96
C LEU A 127 7.84 4.65 2.01
N ALA A 128 8.83 4.05 1.37
CA ALA A 128 8.89 2.64 1.05
C ALA A 128 9.72 1.81 2.04
N GLY A 129 10.65 2.43 2.78
CA GLY A 129 11.49 1.71 3.75
C GLY A 129 12.86 2.32 3.94
N LYS A 130 13.82 1.49 4.37
CA LYS A 130 15.22 1.88 4.59
C LYS A 130 16.12 1.13 3.59
N PRO A 131 16.65 1.78 2.52
CA PRO A 131 17.40 1.08 1.47
C PRO A 131 18.63 0.29 1.94
N HIS A 132 19.26 0.72 3.02
CA HIS A 132 20.43 0.04 3.60
C HIS A 132 20.07 -1.21 4.41
N ARG A 133 18.79 -1.43 4.73
CA ARG A 133 18.30 -2.66 5.37
C ARG A 133 17.97 -3.67 4.27
N VAL A 134 18.98 -4.23 3.62
CA VAL A 134 18.80 -5.11 2.44
C VAL A 134 17.91 -6.32 2.74
N GLY A 135 17.95 -6.86 3.96
CA GLY A 135 17.07 -7.95 4.40
C GLY A 135 15.61 -7.55 4.63
N HIS A 136 15.29 -6.25 4.59
CA HIS A 136 13.94 -5.72 4.70
C HIS A 136 13.44 -5.34 3.29
N GLY A 137 12.92 -6.33 2.57
CA GLY A 137 12.62 -6.26 1.15
C GLY A 137 11.57 -5.21 0.74
N ASP A 138 10.79 -4.67 1.69
CA ASP A 138 9.72 -3.69 1.43
C ASP A 138 10.20 -2.44 0.68
N PHE A 139 11.44 -1.98 0.90
CA PHE A 139 11.97 -0.82 0.17
C PHE A 139 12.05 -1.05 -1.35
N TYR A 140 12.30 -2.28 -1.76
CA TYR A 140 12.43 -2.65 -3.18
C TYR A 140 11.08 -3.06 -3.79
N ALA A 141 10.09 -3.36 -2.95
CA ALA A 141 8.73 -3.67 -3.38
C ALA A 141 7.92 -2.38 -3.57
N ARG A 142 7.03 -2.37 -4.58
CA ARG A 142 6.12 -1.24 -4.80
C ARG A 142 4.90 -1.36 -3.89
N LYS A 143 5.08 -1.27 -2.58
CA LYS A 143 3.98 -1.34 -1.59
C LYS A 143 3.04 -0.15 -1.79
N GLY A 144 1.74 -0.36 -1.60
CA GLY A 144 0.75 0.68 -1.86
C GLY A 144 -0.69 0.25 -1.61
N ALA A 145 -1.61 0.97 -2.22
CA ALA A 145 -3.05 0.70 -2.16
C ALA A 145 -3.65 0.66 -3.58
N LEU A 146 -4.40 -0.40 -3.86
CA LEU A 146 -5.24 -0.57 -5.04
C LEU A 146 -6.67 -0.17 -4.70
N LEU A 147 -7.19 0.85 -5.37
CA LEU A 147 -8.53 1.38 -5.20
C LEU A 147 -9.40 0.99 -6.39
N LEU A 148 -10.60 0.52 -6.12
CA LEU A 148 -11.54 -0.01 -7.10
C LEU A 148 -12.97 0.39 -6.70
N ARG A 149 -13.87 0.43 -7.68
CA ARG A 149 -15.32 0.50 -7.45
C ARG A 149 -15.97 -0.75 -8.04
N LEU A 150 -16.79 -1.43 -7.24
CA LEU A 150 -17.58 -2.59 -7.66
C LEU A 150 -19.00 -2.15 -8.01
N ASP A 151 -19.49 -2.57 -9.18
CA ASP A 151 -20.90 -2.39 -9.56
C ASP A 151 -21.74 -3.56 -9.03
N THR A 152 -22.35 -3.37 -7.86
CA THR A 152 -23.14 -4.43 -7.21
C THR A 152 -24.65 -4.20 -7.36
N PRO A 153 -25.50 -5.23 -7.17
CA PRO A 153 -26.95 -5.07 -7.06
C PRO A 153 -27.42 -4.15 -5.92
N ALA A 154 -26.57 -3.91 -4.91
CA ALA A 154 -26.81 -2.96 -3.82
C ALA A 154 -26.33 -1.53 -4.17
N GLY A 155 -25.93 -1.29 -5.42
CA GLY A 155 -25.28 -0.06 -5.86
C GLY A 155 -23.75 -0.14 -5.82
N PRO A 156 -23.06 1.00 -6.03
CA PRO A 156 -21.60 1.04 -5.98
C PRO A 156 -21.05 0.67 -4.61
N LEU A 157 -19.98 -0.13 -4.59
CA LEU A 157 -19.17 -0.38 -3.41
C LEU A 157 -17.72 0.02 -3.72
N LEU A 158 -17.14 0.89 -2.90
CA LEU A 158 -15.71 1.16 -2.97
C LEU A 158 -14.96 0.00 -2.31
N LEU A 159 -13.89 -0.45 -2.94
CA LEU A 159 -12.98 -1.47 -2.44
C LEU A 159 -11.55 -0.93 -2.47
N ALA A 160 -10.83 -1.14 -1.37
CA ALA A 160 -9.40 -0.88 -1.30
C ALA A 160 -8.66 -2.13 -0.83
N ASP A 161 -7.64 -2.53 -1.57
CA ASP A 161 -6.68 -3.58 -1.18
C ASP A 161 -5.32 -2.92 -0.93
N THR A 162 -4.64 -3.28 0.16
CA THR A 162 -3.36 -2.64 0.52
C THR A 162 -2.44 -3.60 1.26
N HIS A 163 -1.13 -3.37 1.13
CA HIS A 163 -0.12 -4.10 1.87
C HIS A 163 0.91 -3.11 2.42
N TRP A 164 0.93 -2.95 3.74
CA TRP A 164 1.81 -2.00 4.43
C TRP A 164 3.19 -2.58 4.69
N HIS A 165 4.13 -1.70 5.04
CA HIS A 165 5.49 -2.10 5.37
C HIS A 165 5.52 -3.11 6.52
N ALA A 166 6.24 -4.21 6.37
CA ALA A 166 6.38 -5.22 7.42
C ALA A 166 7.17 -4.69 8.63
N ARG A 167 6.85 -5.15 9.84
CA ARG A 167 7.53 -4.67 11.07
C ARG A 167 8.87 -5.35 11.33
N TYR A 168 9.14 -6.50 10.70
CA TYR A 168 10.37 -7.29 10.90
C TYR A 168 10.69 -7.59 12.38
N GLY A 169 9.65 -7.71 13.23
CA GLY A 169 9.82 -7.91 14.67
C GLY A 169 10.34 -6.69 15.44
N THR A 170 10.23 -5.49 14.87
CA THR A 170 10.72 -4.24 15.46
C THR A 170 9.64 -3.16 15.50
N CYS A 171 9.85 -2.10 16.28
CA CYS A 171 9.04 -0.88 16.25
C CYS A 171 9.63 0.21 15.33
N GLU A 172 10.74 -0.06 14.63
CA GLU A 172 11.50 0.97 13.89
C GLU A 172 10.76 1.54 12.67
N TYR A 173 9.63 0.94 12.31
CA TYR A 173 8.82 1.26 11.14
C TYR A 173 7.45 1.87 11.50
N GLU A 174 7.14 2.09 12.77
CA GLU A 174 5.83 2.62 13.16
C GLU A 174 5.58 4.02 12.57
N ALA A 175 6.58 4.91 12.61
CA ALA A 175 6.50 6.23 11.99
C ALA A 175 6.25 6.13 10.48
N LEU A 176 6.91 5.18 9.80
CA LEU A 176 6.70 4.91 8.39
C LEU A 176 5.27 4.40 8.14
N GLN A 177 4.78 3.43 8.91
CA GLN A 177 3.41 2.92 8.80
C GLN A 177 2.38 4.02 9.05
N VAL A 178 2.66 4.98 9.95
CA VAL A 178 1.82 6.17 10.14
C VAL A 178 1.74 7.01 8.86
N THR A 179 2.87 7.21 8.16
CA THR A 179 2.85 7.91 6.86
C THR A 179 2.03 7.17 5.80
N GLN A 180 2.08 5.83 5.78
CA GLN A 180 1.28 4.98 4.88
C GLN A 180 -0.20 5.05 5.23
N ALA A 181 -0.56 4.95 6.51
CA ALA A 181 -1.92 5.12 7.00
C ALA A 181 -2.52 6.47 6.57
N LEU A 182 -1.76 7.56 6.75
CA LEU A 182 -2.18 8.90 6.33
C LEU A 182 -2.39 9.03 4.83
N GLN A 183 -1.55 8.36 4.03
CA GLN A 183 -1.73 8.30 2.59
C GLN A 183 -3.00 7.53 2.23
N VAL A 184 -3.24 6.37 2.85
CA VAL A 184 -4.47 5.60 2.63
C VAL A 184 -5.70 6.42 3.02
N ILE A 185 -5.69 7.14 4.15
CA ILE A 185 -6.81 8.01 4.56
C ILE A 185 -7.14 9.04 3.45
N ASP A 186 -6.12 9.70 2.87
CA ASP A 186 -6.35 10.63 1.74
C ASP A 186 -6.94 9.94 0.52
N LEU A 187 -6.43 8.74 0.21
CA LEU A 187 -6.86 7.98 -0.96
C LEU A 187 -8.31 7.50 -0.85
N LEU A 188 -8.81 7.25 0.37
CA LEU A 188 -10.17 6.78 0.66
C LEU A 188 -11.19 7.91 0.85
N GLY A 189 -10.73 9.17 0.92
CA GLY A 189 -11.41 10.21 1.68
C GLY A 189 -11.77 11.48 0.92
N ASP A 190 -12.34 11.43 -0.28
CA ASP A 190 -13.11 12.58 -0.81
C ASP A 190 -12.34 13.93 -0.77
N HIS A 191 -11.35 14.11 -1.65
CA HIS A 191 -10.62 15.37 -1.93
C HIS A 191 -10.63 16.46 -0.82
N GLY A 192 -9.97 16.19 0.31
CA GLY A 192 -9.51 17.27 1.22
C GLY A 192 -10.46 17.73 2.34
N ALA A 193 -11.61 17.08 2.58
CA ALA A 193 -12.44 17.39 3.74
C ALA A 193 -12.11 16.46 4.94
N ARG A 194 -11.54 17.01 6.01
CA ARG A 194 -11.31 16.30 7.28
C ARG A 194 -11.94 17.07 8.46
N PRO A 195 -12.76 16.42 9.30
CA PRO A 195 -13.26 15.03 9.21
C PRO A 195 -14.15 14.79 7.97
N PRO A 196 -14.41 13.54 7.55
CA PRO A 196 -15.13 13.23 6.31
C PRO A 196 -16.41 14.05 6.16
N ALA A 197 -16.54 14.77 5.04
CA ALA A 197 -17.71 15.57 4.74
C ALA A 197 -18.98 14.72 4.74
N ARG A 198 -20.02 15.21 5.42
CA ARG A 198 -21.41 14.71 5.48
C ARG A 198 -21.53 13.18 5.35
N PRO A 199 -21.42 12.43 6.47
CA PRO A 199 -21.65 10.98 6.47
C PRO A 199 -22.95 10.57 5.77
N ASP A 200 -23.96 11.43 5.87
CA ASP A 200 -25.29 11.27 5.28
C ASP A 200 -25.40 11.69 3.82
N ASP A 201 -24.29 12.06 3.14
CA ASP A 201 -24.32 12.38 1.71
C ASP A 201 -24.89 11.20 0.92
N PRO A 202 -26.09 11.35 0.33
CA PRO A 202 -26.76 10.29 -0.39
C PRO A 202 -25.93 9.65 -1.52
N ALA A 203 -24.99 10.39 -2.10
CA ALA A 203 -24.13 9.93 -3.19
C ALA A 203 -22.93 9.11 -2.70
N ARG A 204 -22.61 9.16 -1.41
CA ARG A 204 -21.43 8.51 -0.83
C ARG A 204 -21.61 6.98 -0.82
N PRO A 205 -20.80 6.22 -1.56
CA PRO A 205 -20.89 4.77 -1.55
C PRO A 205 -20.34 4.18 -0.24
N PRO A 206 -20.82 2.99 0.16
CA PRO A 206 -20.13 2.19 1.18
C PRO A 206 -18.70 1.86 0.72
N LEU A 207 -17.84 1.58 1.69
CA LEU A 207 -16.43 1.25 1.46
C LEU A 207 -16.04 0.01 2.26
N VAL A 208 -15.30 -0.89 1.62
CA VAL A 208 -14.57 -1.98 2.26
C VAL A 208 -13.08 -1.79 1.98
N LEU A 209 -12.26 -1.83 3.02
CA LEU A 209 -10.81 -1.91 2.91
C LEU A 209 -10.37 -3.28 3.41
N CYS A 210 -9.51 -3.95 2.66
CA CYS A 210 -8.90 -5.21 3.04
C CYS A 210 -7.38 -5.16 2.83
N GLY A 211 -6.67 -6.06 3.50
CA GLY A 211 -5.24 -6.23 3.27
C GLY A 211 -4.44 -6.59 4.50
N ASP A 212 -3.15 -6.82 4.28
CA ASP A 212 -2.15 -6.97 5.32
C ASP A 212 -1.62 -5.59 5.72
N LEU A 213 -2.12 -5.08 6.86
CA LEU A 213 -1.73 -3.78 7.37
C LEU A 213 -0.43 -3.85 8.18
N ASN A 214 0.10 -5.04 8.46
CA ASN A 214 1.26 -5.21 9.34
C ASN A 214 1.12 -4.44 10.68
N SER A 215 -0.12 -4.26 11.14
CA SER A 215 -0.49 -3.43 12.28
C SER A 215 -1.69 -4.05 12.99
N GLU A 216 -1.58 -4.17 14.30
CA GLU A 216 -2.62 -4.68 15.20
C GLU A 216 -3.57 -3.58 15.67
N ARG A 217 -4.69 -3.97 16.28
CA ARG A 217 -5.77 -3.06 16.67
C ARG A 217 -5.33 -1.91 17.59
N GLY A 218 -4.37 -2.16 18.47
CA GLY A 218 -3.86 -1.18 19.43
C GLY A 218 -2.81 -0.23 18.85
N ASP A 219 -2.22 -0.59 17.71
CA ASP A 219 -1.14 0.18 17.11
C ASP A 219 -1.63 1.53 16.59
N LEU A 220 -0.76 2.54 16.71
CA LEU A 220 -1.06 3.89 16.26
C LEU A 220 -1.50 3.99 14.79
N PRO A 221 -0.80 3.41 13.79
CA PRO A 221 -1.20 3.55 12.40
C PRO A 221 -2.57 2.90 12.09
N PHE A 222 -2.92 1.80 12.76
CA PHE A 222 -4.26 1.20 12.64
C PHE A 222 -5.36 2.11 13.22
N ARG A 223 -5.16 2.61 14.45
CA ARG A 223 -6.10 3.53 15.12
C ARG A 223 -6.31 4.79 14.28
N LEU A 224 -5.22 5.32 13.72
CA LEU A 224 -5.21 6.50 12.87
C LEU A 224 -6.03 6.27 11.59
N LEU A 225 -5.83 5.13 10.92
CA LEU A 225 -6.61 4.73 9.73
C LEU A 225 -8.11 4.66 10.04
N CYS A 226 -8.48 3.99 11.13
CA CYS A 226 -9.89 3.82 11.51
C CYS A 226 -10.55 5.16 11.83
N ALA A 227 -9.87 6.03 12.58
CA ALA A 227 -10.37 7.35 12.91
C ALA A 227 -10.48 8.25 11.67
N GLY A 228 -9.44 8.34 10.85
CA GLY A 228 -9.37 9.26 9.71
C GLY A 228 -10.28 8.87 8.54
N ALA A 229 -10.51 7.58 8.31
CA ALA A 229 -11.35 7.10 7.22
C ALA A 229 -12.76 6.66 7.68
N ALA A 230 -13.09 6.85 8.97
CA ALA A 230 -14.32 6.35 9.60
C ALA A 230 -14.55 4.84 9.35
N LEU A 231 -13.46 4.07 9.34
CA LEU A 231 -13.47 2.63 9.11
C LEU A 231 -13.72 1.89 10.44
N ARG A 232 -14.57 0.87 10.39
CA ARG A 232 -14.88 0.01 11.53
C ARG A 232 -14.29 -1.37 11.29
N ALA A 233 -13.52 -1.84 12.27
CA ALA A 233 -13.08 -3.21 12.32
C ALA A 233 -14.17 -4.13 12.90
N PRO A 234 -14.27 -5.38 12.42
CA PRO A 234 -15.12 -6.38 13.04
C PRO A 234 -14.64 -6.69 14.47
N ARG A 235 -15.55 -7.18 15.31
CA ARG A 235 -15.25 -7.69 16.65
C ARG A 235 -14.76 -9.14 16.56
N ALA A 236 -13.59 -9.34 15.96
CA ALA A 236 -12.92 -10.62 15.80
C ALA A 236 -11.43 -10.50 16.20
N PRO A 237 -10.78 -11.59 16.61
CA PRO A 237 -9.37 -11.61 17.01
C PRO A 237 -8.44 -11.60 15.78
N LEU A 238 -8.62 -10.62 14.90
CA LEU A 238 -7.71 -10.35 13.79
C LEU A 238 -6.45 -9.65 14.32
N ARG A 239 -5.31 -9.96 13.70
CA ARG A 239 -4.01 -9.38 14.06
C ARG A 239 -3.61 -8.30 13.07
N ILE A 240 -3.04 -8.69 11.94
CA ILE A 240 -2.45 -7.77 10.95
C ILE A 240 -3.18 -7.78 9.60
N ASP A 241 -3.84 -8.90 9.28
CA ASP A 241 -4.73 -9.02 8.13
C ASP A 241 -6.14 -8.54 8.50
N TRP A 242 -6.58 -7.47 7.84
CA TRP A 242 -7.83 -6.79 8.18
C TRP A 242 -8.82 -6.78 7.03
N LEU A 243 -10.10 -6.77 7.42
CA LEU A 243 -11.18 -6.26 6.59
C LEU A 243 -11.97 -5.25 7.40
N LEU A 244 -11.95 -4.00 6.95
CA LEU A 244 -12.56 -2.84 7.58
C LEU A 244 -13.69 -2.33 6.69
N ALA A 245 -14.74 -1.77 7.29
CA ALA A 245 -15.88 -1.29 6.54
C ALA A 245 -16.39 0.08 7.02
N ARG A 246 -16.93 0.86 6.10
CA ARG A 246 -17.60 2.13 6.31
C ARG A 246 -18.95 2.12 5.61
N ASP A 247 -20.00 2.59 6.30
CA ASP A 247 -21.31 2.77 5.67
C ASP A 247 -21.25 3.86 4.58
N GLY A 248 -22.10 3.73 3.56
CA GLY A 248 -22.41 4.82 2.64
C GLY A 248 -23.57 5.67 3.17
N GLY A 249 -23.92 6.75 2.46
CA GLY A 249 -25.02 7.62 2.89
C GLY A 249 -26.41 6.97 2.79
N ARG A 250 -26.57 5.96 1.92
CA ARG A 250 -27.84 5.21 1.74
C ARG A 250 -27.73 3.70 1.97
N VAL A 251 -26.52 3.18 2.13
CA VAL A 251 -26.26 1.73 2.22
C VAL A 251 -25.39 1.45 3.43
N ARG A 252 -25.90 0.63 4.35
CA ARG A 252 -25.14 0.12 5.49
C ARG A 252 -24.36 -1.13 5.10
N VAL A 253 -23.19 -1.30 5.73
CA VAL A 253 -22.35 -2.49 5.64
C VAL A 253 -22.36 -3.21 6.98
N ASP A 254 -23.12 -4.28 7.09
CA ASP A 254 -23.20 -5.11 8.29
C ASP A 254 -22.26 -6.31 8.19
N VAL A 255 -21.48 -6.56 9.24
CA VAL A 255 -20.68 -7.79 9.35
C VAL A 255 -21.58 -8.89 9.91
N LEU A 256 -21.80 -9.94 9.12
CA LEU A 256 -22.60 -11.10 9.46
C LEU A 256 -21.79 -12.20 10.15
N GLY A 257 -20.51 -12.34 9.77
CA GLY A 257 -19.63 -13.36 10.30
C GLY A 257 -18.19 -13.13 9.88
N VAL A 258 -17.25 -13.60 10.70
CA VAL A 258 -15.81 -13.50 10.44
C VAL A 258 -15.18 -14.87 10.70
N ARG A 259 -14.35 -15.32 9.75
CA ARG A 259 -13.47 -16.48 9.90
C ARG A 259 -12.03 -15.97 9.81
N PRO A 260 -11.35 -15.77 10.95
CA PRO A 260 -10.02 -15.16 10.99
C PRO A 260 -8.89 -16.11 10.56
N HIS A 261 -9.14 -17.43 10.58
CA HIS A 261 -8.13 -18.47 10.33
C HIS A 261 -8.54 -19.42 9.19
N ALA A 262 -9.09 -18.88 8.10
CA ALA A 262 -9.43 -19.73 6.95
C ALA A 262 -8.14 -20.17 6.24
N LEU A 263 -8.15 -21.38 5.66
CA LEU A 263 -6.98 -21.96 4.96
C LEU A 263 -5.71 -22.08 5.84
N SER A 264 -5.88 -22.16 7.16
CA SER A 264 -4.79 -22.29 8.14
C SER A 264 -4.22 -23.70 8.23
N ASP A 265 -5.02 -24.71 7.89
CA ASP A 265 -4.60 -26.11 7.89
C ASP A 265 -3.72 -26.45 6.69
N PRO A 266 -2.82 -27.45 6.78
CA PRO A 266 -2.08 -27.91 5.63
C PRO A 266 -2.98 -28.47 4.53
N HIS A 267 -2.80 -27.99 3.30
CA HIS A 267 -3.50 -28.41 2.10
C HIS A 267 -2.66 -29.40 1.28
N PRO A 268 -3.28 -30.36 0.57
CA PRO A 268 -2.57 -31.21 -0.37
C PRO A 268 -1.95 -30.38 -1.49
N LEU A 269 -0.71 -30.71 -1.86
CA LEU A 269 0.01 -30.04 -2.94
C LEU A 269 0.03 -30.91 -4.21
N PRO A 270 0.07 -30.31 -5.41
CA PRO A 270 0.12 -31.07 -6.67
C PRO A 270 1.33 -32.00 -6.79
N GLY A 271 2.48 -31.63 -6.22
CA GLY A 271 3.70 -32.45 -6.18
C GLY A 271 3.67 -33.58 -5.15
N GLY A 272 2.58 -33.72 -4.40
CA GLY A 272 2.47 -34.63 -3.26
C GLY A 272 2.78 -33.95 -1.92
N GLY A 273 2.39 -34.59 -0.83
CA GLY A 273 2.53 -34.02 0.51
C GLY A 273 1.48 -32.95 0.85
N ARG A 274 1.68 -32.27 1.99
CA ARG A 274 0.79 -31.21 2.48
C ARG A 274 1.59 -30.05 3.05
N ALA A 275 1.16 -28.83 2.80
CA ALA A 275 1.74 -27.63 3.40
C ALA A 275 0.66 -26.57 3.66
N ARG A 276 0.93 -25.65 4.59
CA ARG A 276 0.13 -24.42 4.68
C ARG A 276 0.24 -23.65 3.36
N LEU A 277 -0.85 -23.06 2.90
CA LEU A 277 -0.89 -22.35 1.63
C LEU A 277 -0.23 -20.97 1.69
N SER A 278 0.02 -20.44 2.88
CA SER A 278 0.77 -19.22 3.16
C SER A 278 1.24 -19.25 4.62
N ASP A 279 2.16 -18.35 5.00
CA ASP A 279 2.49 -18.06 6.40
C ASP A 279 1.45 -17.16 7.08
N HIS A 280 0.53 -16.58 6.30
CA HIS A 280 -0.69 -15.92 6.77
C HIS A 280 -1.91 -16.81 6.60
N ASP A 281 -2.83 -16.75 7.56
CA ASP A 281 -4.16 -17.33 7.40
C ASP A 281 -5.05 -16.39 6.56
N ALA A 282 -5.95 -16.95 5.76
CA ALA A 282 -6.93 -16.15 5.03
C ALA A 282 -8.00 -15.61 6.00
N VAL A 283 -8.39 -14.34 5.81
CA VAL A 283 -9.50 -13.72 6.53
C VAL A 283 -10.72 -13.73 5.64
N VAL A 284 -11.81 -14.34 6.11
CA VAL A 284 -13.10 -14.33 5.41
C VAL A 284 -14.13 -13.56 6.20
N VAL A 285 -14.76 -12.58 5.57
CA VAL A 285 -15.85 -11.82 6.18
C VAL A 285 -17.10 -11.92 5.31
N ASP A 286 -18.19 -12.35 5.93
CA ASP A 286 -19.52 -12.30 5.35
C ASP A 286 -20.14 -10.95 5.71
N LEU A 287 -20.47 -10.17 4.69
CA LEU A 287 -21.06 -8.83 4.79
C LEU A 287 -22.50 -8.84 4.27
N ARG A 288 -23.29 -7.89 4.76
CA ARG A 288 -24.58 -7.52 4.18
C ARG A 288 -24.55 -6.04 3.83
N LEU A 289 -24.73 -5.73 2.55
CA LEU A 289 -25.08 -4.40 2.09
C LEU A 289 -26.60 -4.27 2.13
N ALA A 290 -27.14 -3.26 2.79
CA ALA A 290 -28.58 -3.05 2.84
C ALA A 290 -28.92 -1.56 2.90
N PRO A 291 -30.10 -1.15 2.37
CA PRO A 291 -30.60 0.21 2.56
C PRO A 291 -30.60 0.60 4.02
N GLY A 292 -30.14 1.82 4.29
CA GLY A 292 -30.16 2.39 5.63
C GLY A 292 -29.25 3.60 5.73
N ARG A 293 -29.57 4.46 6.69
CA ARG A 293 -28.70 5.58 7.05
C ARG A 293 -27.41 5.06 7.68
N PRO A 294 -26.28 5.75 7.49
CA PRO A 294 -25.01 5.35 8.08
C PRO A 294 -25.11 5.33 9.61
N ARG A 295 -24.42 4.38 10.24
CA ARG A 295 -24.10 4.45 11.66
C ARG A 295 -22.96 5.46 11.81
N ALA A 296 -23.31 6.73 11.92
CA ALA A 296 -22.38 7.79 12.24
C ALA A 296 -22.18 7.85 13.76
N GLU A 297 -20.92 7.83 14.17
CA GLU A 297 -20.55 8.31 15.50
C GLU A 297 -20.90 9.81 15.58
N PRO A 298 -21.31 10.32 16.77
CA PRO A 298 -21.52 11.75 16.96
C PRO A 298 -20.30 12.55 16.47
N PRO A 299 -20.50 13.62 15.68
CA PRO A 299 -19.39 14.36 15.08
C PRO A 299 -18.33 14.84 16.08
N GLU A 300 -18.77 15.20 17.29
CA GLU A 300 -17.88 15.61 18.39
C GLU A 300 -16.98 14.47 18.87
N GLN A 301 -17.52 13.27 19.08
CA GLN A 301 -16.73 12.09 19.48
C GLN A 301 -15.76 11.66 18.39
N ALA A 302 -16.21 11.69 17.12
CA ALA A 302 -15.35 11.40 15.98
C ALA A 302 -14.19 12.41 15.88
N ARG A 303 -14.46 13.70 16.13
CA ARG A 303 -13.46 14.76 16.16
C ARG A 303 -12.48 14.59 17.32
N GLU A 304 -12.97 14.34 18.53
CA GLU A 304 -12.13 14.12 19.72
C GLU A 304 -11.21 12.91 19.52
N ARG A 305 -11.74 11.79 18.99
CA ARG A 305 -10.93 10.61 18.67
C ARG A 305 -9.86 10.92 17.64
N TRP A 306 -10.19 11.67 16.59
CA TRP A 306 -9.24 12.10 15.58
C TRP A 306 -8.15 13.02 16.16
N GLU A 307 -8.53 14.03 16.95
CA GLU A 307 -7.59 14.95 17.61
C GLU A 307 -6.63 14.19 18.53
N ALA A 308 -7.13 13.24 19.32
CA ALA A 308 -6.30 12.43 20.22
C ALA A 308 -5.26 11.58 19.46
N VAL A 309 -5.70 10.82 18.44
CA VAL A 309 -4.79 9.93 17.69
C VAL A 309 -3.86 10.70 16.76
N SER A 310 -4.31 11.81 16.18
CA SER A 310 -3.46 12.67 15.33
C SER A 310 -2.39 13.38 16.15
N ALA A 311 -2.68 13.84 17.37
CA ALA A 311 -1.68 14.40 18.26
C ALA A 311 -0.58 13.38 18.62
N GLU A 312 -0.95 12.11 18.83
CA GLU A 312 0.00 11.03 19.05
C GLU A 312 0.87 10.77 17.81
N ALA A 313 0.27 10.75 16.62
CA ALA A 313 0.97 10.63 15.35
C ALA A 313 1.94 11.79 15.09
N ILE A 314 1.54 13.04 15.36
CA ILE A 314 2.42 14.22 15.24
C ILE A 314 3.65 14.04 16.13
N ARG A 315 3.48 13.72 17.42
CA ARG A 315 4.60 13.51 18.34
C ARG A 315 5.56 12.42 17.86
N LEU A 316 5.04 11.29 17.35
CA LEU A 316 5.87 10.22 16.81
C LEU A 316 6.66 10.69 15.57
N LEU A 317 5.98 11.31 14.60
CA LEU A 317 6.60 11.75 13.36
C LEU A 317 7.64 12.87 13.59
N GLU A 318 7.37 13.81 14.49
CA GLU A 318 8.32 14.88 14.86
C GLU A 318 9.57 14.32 15.54
N ARG A 319 9.41 13.37 16.46
CA ARG A 319 10.53 12.68 17.11
C ARG A 319 11.38 11.92 16.10
N GLU A 320 10.75 11.18 15.18
CA GLU A 320 11.47 10.46 14.13
C GLU A 320 12.18 11.45 13.18
N ARG A 321 11.53 12.56 12.82
CA ARG A 321 12.11 13.61 11.97
C ARG A 321 13.33 14.25 12.63
N ALA A 322 13.27 14.54 13.94
CA ALA A 322 14.39 15.06 14.71
C ALA A 322 15.56 14.07 14.76
N ALA A 323 15.29 12.77 14.97
CA ALA A 323 16.31 11.73 14.95
C ALA A 323 17.00 11.61 13.58
N VAL A 324 16.23 11.71 12.49
CA VAL A 324 16.75 11.68 11.12
C VAL A 324 17.59 12.92 10.81
N ARG A 325 17.20 14.09 11.31
CA ARG A 325 17.99 15.32 11.18
C ARG A 325 19.32 15.24 11.94
N ASP A 326 19.31 14.74 13.18
CA ASP A 326 20.53 14.50 13.96
C ASP A 326 21.44 13.44 13.30
N LEU A 327 20.86 12.39 12.70
CA LEU A 327 21.61 11.47 11.84
C LEU A 327 22.25 12.21 10.66
N GLN A 328 21.50 13.08 9.99
CA GLN A 328 21.96 13.85 8.85
C GLN A 328 23.17 14.73 9.19
N GLU A 329 23.03 15.56 10.23
CA GLU A 329 24.06 16.50 10.68
C GLU A 329 25.35 15.75 11.05
N ARG A 330 25.24 14.65 11.83
CA ARG A 330 26.39 13.83 12.21
C ARG A 330 27.03 13.11 11.02
N ALA A 331 26.22 12.60 10.09
CA ALA A 331 26.73 11.91 8.90
C ALA A 331 27.48 12.88 7.98
N LEU A 332 26.95 14.09 7.75
CA LEU A 332 27.63 15.11 6.95
C LEU A 332 28.92 15.60 7.63
N GLY A 333 28.91 15.83 8.94
CA GLY A 333 30.12 16.17 9.69
C GLY A 333 31.20 15.08 9.59
N ARG A 334 30.82 13.80 9.72
CA ARG A 334 31.72 12.65 9.52
C ARG A 334 32.26 12.59 8.08
N ALA A 335 31.44 12.89 7.08
CA ALA A 335 31.87 12.89 5.68
C ALA A 335 32.99 13.92 5.44
N VAL A 336 32.91 15.11 6.04
CA VAL A 336 33.98 16.13 5.94
C VAL A 336 35.29 15.60 6.54
N VAL A 337 35.23 15.07 7.76
CA VAL A 337 36.43 14.55 8.46
C VAL A 337 37.06 13.37 7.71
N LEU A 338 36.24 12.40 7.29
CA LEU A 338 36.70 11.21 6.56
C LEU A 338 37.25 11.56 5.17
N GLY A 339 36.68 12.57 4.49
CA GLY A 339 37.20 13.10 3.24
C GLY A 339 38.61 13.67 3.38
N LEU A 340 38.82 14.52 4.40
CA LEU A 340 40.15 15.07 4.70
C LEU A 340 41.14 13.97 5.10
N ALA A 341 40.74 13.03 5.97
CA ALA A 341 41.58 11.93 6.40
C ALA A 341 41.99 11.03 5.21
N SER A 342 41.03 10.69 4.34
CA SER A 342 41.30 9.87 3.15
C SER A 342 42.29 10.54 2.20
N LEU A 343 42.14 11.86 1.97
CA LEU A 343 43.06 12.65 1.17
C LEU A 343 44.48 12.67 1.77
N LEU A 344 44.60 12.95 3.07
CA LEU A 344 45.90 12.98 3.75
C LEU A 344 46.60 11.62 3.75
N LEU A 345 45.87 10.53 4.01
CA LEU A 345 46.40 9.17 3.94
C LEU A 345 46.85 8.80 2.54
N PHE A 346 46.08 9.17 1.50
CA PHE A 346 46.45 8.95 0.10
C PHE A 346 47.71 9.72 -0.29
N LEU A 347 47.79 11.00 0.06
CA LEU A 347 48.97 11.83 -0.20
C LEU A 347 50.20 11.29 0.54
N GLY A 348 50.03 10.85 1.80
CA GLY A 348 51.08 10.19 2.59
C GLY A 348 51.56 8.88 1.96
N ALA A 349 50.64 8.01 1.55
CA ALA A 349 50.95 6.75 0.85
C ALA A 349 51.70 7.01 -0.47
N ARG A 350 51.27 8.02 -1.25
CA ARG A 350 51.91 8.42 -2.50
C ARG A 350 53.31 8.98 -2.28
N ALA A 351 53.48 9.85 -1.29
CA ALA A 351 54.79 10.40 -0.93
C ALA A 351 55.75 9.31 -0.45
N TRP A 352 55.27 8.34 0.35
CA TRP A 352 56.04 7.18 0.80
C TRP A 352 56.45 6.27 -0.36
N SER A 353 55.51 5.95 -1.25
CA SER A 353 55.76 5.12 -2.43
C SER A 353 56.81 5.73 -3.35
N ARG A 354 56.83 7.05 -3.53
CA ARG A 354 57.87 7.76 -4.30
C ARG A 354 59.28 7.63 -3.72
N ARG A 355 59.43 7.32 -2.43
CA ARG A 355 60.73 7.18 -1.74
C ARG A 355 61.26 5.73 -1.75
N LYS A 356 60.51 4.75 -2.24
CA LYS A 356 60.83 3.32 -2.12
C LYS A 356 60.51 2.60 -3.43
N GLU A 357 61.43 1.77 -3.94
CA GLU A 357 61.20 0.97 -5.17
C GLU A 357 60.09 -0.08 -5.03
N LYS A 358 59.76 -0.50 -3.80
CA LYS A 358 58.65 -1.43 -3.51
C LYS A 358 57.82 -0.92 -2.32
N PRO A 359 56.49 -1.12 -2.33
CA PRO A 359 55.64 -0.77 -1.19
C PRO A 359 56.01 -1.64 0.02
N GLY A 360 56.67 -1.03 1.02
CA GLY A 360 56.89 -1.66 2.32
C GLY A 360 55.59 -1.76 3.13
N ARG A 361 55.61 -2.52 4.25
CA ARG A 361 54.44 -2.75 5.12
C ARG A 361 53.65 -1.47 5.48
N LEU A 362 54.36 -0.37 5.74
CA LEU A 362 53.75 0.93 6.04
C LEU A 362 52.95 1.52 4.87
N GLY A 363 53.46 1.41 3.63
CA GLY A 363 52.75 1.89 2.44
C GLY A 363 51.47 1.10 2.18
N CYS A 364 51.51 -0.23 2.36
CA CYS A 364 50.33 -1.08 2.30
C CYS A 364 49.31 -0.73 3.41
N ALA A 365 49.78 -0.47 4.63
CA ALA A 365 48.91 -0.08 5.75
C ALA A 365 48.22 1.28 5.50
N LEU A 366 48.95 2.28 5.00
CA LEU A 366 48.39 3.60 4.65
C LEU A 366 47.37 3.49 3.49
N GLY A 367 47.66 2.67 2.48
CA GLY A 367 46.71 2.37 1.41
C GLY A 367 45.43 1.70 1.91
N GLY A 368 45.57 0.68 2.77
CA GLY A 368 44.43 0.01 3.40
C GLY A 368 43.59 0.95 4.27
N ALA A 369 44.23 1.81 5.07
CA ALA A 369 43.55 2.83 5.88
C ALA A 369 42.81 3.86 5.02
N SER A 370 43.39 4.27 3.88
CA SER A 370 42.72 5.16 2.92
C SER A 370 41.47 4.51 2.30
N LEU A 371 41.53 3.24 1.92
CA LEU A 371 40.37 2.50 1.42
C LEU A 371 39.26 2.37 2.47
N LEU A 372 39.63 2.07 3.71
CA LEU A 372 38.67 2.03 4.83
C LEU A 372 38.03 3.42 5.06
N ALA A 373 38.83 4.49 5.07
CA ALA A 373 38.33 5.85 5.20
C ALA A 373 37.37 6.22 4.05
N LEU A 374 37.69 5.81 2.82
CA LEU A 374 36.83 6.02 1.65
C LEU A 374 35.51 5.23 1.75
N HIS A 375 35.54 3.99 2.25
CA HIS A 375 34.34 3.21 2.50
C HIS A 375 33.43 3.86 3.55
N LEU A 376 34.01 4.31 4.67
CA LEU A 376 33.27 5.02 5.72
C LEU A 376 32.74 6.37 5.21
N LEU A 377 33.51 7.07 4.38
CA LEU A 377 33.08 8.31 3.71
C LEU A 377 31.86 8.06 2.82
N ALA A 378 31.86 7.00 2.01
CA ALA A 378 30.73 6.65 1.15
C ALA A 378 29.46 6.41 1.98
N TRP A 379 29.56 5.71 3.11
CA TRP A 379 28.43 5.51 4.03
C TRP A 379 27.98 6.81 4.69
N ALA A 380 28.90 7.68 5.11
CA ALA A 380 28.58 8.98 5.68
C ALA A 380 27.84 9.87 4.68
N ILE A 381 28.28 9.90 3.41
CA ILE A 381 27.60 10.58 2.32
C ILE A 381 26.22 9.96 2.08
N TYR A 382 26.12 8.63 1.99
CA TYR A 382 24.83 7.96 1.81
C TYR A 382 23.82 8.35 2.90
N PHE A 383 24.20 8.27 4.17
CA PHE A 383 23.29 8.60 5.28
C PHE A 383 22.94 10.09 5.32
N GLY A 384 23.92 10.99 5.10
CA GLY A 384 23.71 12.43 5.20
C GLY A 384 23.07 13.09 3.98
N ALA A 385 23.39 12.62 2.77
CA ALA A 385 23.00 13.28 1.53
C ALA A 385 21.90 12.54 0.76
N LEU A 386 21.68 11.24 1.01
CA LEU A 386 20.69 10.45 0.28
C LEU A 386 19.56 9.97 1.20
N PHE A 387 19.89 9.15 2.20
CA PHE A 387 18.90 8.51 3.05
C PHE A 387 18.13 9.51 3.93
N ALA A 388 18.83 10.35 4.70
CA ALA A 388 18.16 11.26 5.61
C ALA A 388 17.23 12.26 4.91
N PRO A 389 17.61 12.91 3.78
CA PRO A 389 16.70 13.74 3.01
C PRO A 389 15.47 12.98 2.48
N TYR A 390 15.67 11.79 1.91
CA TYR A 390 14.58 10.94 1.43
C TYR A 390 13.57 10.62 2.54
N TYR A 391 14.06 10.15 3.68
CA TYR A 391 13.22 9.70 4.77
C TYR A 391 12.53 10.88 5.46
N ALA A 392 13.25 11.98 5.69
CA ALA A 392 12.69 13.22 6.23
C ALA A 392 11.60 13.82 5.34
N ALA A 393 11.75 13.77 4.01
CA ALA A 393 10.72 14.21 3.07
C ALA A 393 9.44 13.37 3.19
N GLY A 394 9.57 12.05 3.37
CA GLY A 394 8.43 11.17 3.66
C GLY A 394 7.71 11.54 4.95
N LEU A 395 8.45 11.72 6.05
CA LEU A 395 7.88 12.14 7.34
C LEU A 395 7.20 13.52 7.26
N ALA A 396 7.82 14.48 6.58
CA ALA A 396 7.26 15.82 6.37
C ALA A 396 5.93 15.79 5.61
N ARG A 397 5.81 14.92 4.60
CA ARG A 397 4.54 14.68 3.91
C ARG A 397 3.47 14.08 4.82
N GLY A 398 3.84 13.25 5.79
CA GLY A 398 2.93 12.75 6.82
C GLY A 398 2.45 13.86 7.75
N LEU A 399 3.39 14.65 8.29
CA LEU A 399 3.10 15.77 9.17
C LEU A 399 2.19 16.81 8.52
N ALA A 400 2.48 17.21 7.28
CA ALA A 400 1.68 18.19 6.55
C ALA A 400 0.20 17.77 6.43
N ARG A 401 -0.09 16.46 6.32
CA ARG A 401 -1.47 15.93 6.28
C ARG A 401 -2.20 16.00 7.61
N LEU A 402 -1.47 16.12 8.71
CA LEU A 402 -2.01 16.31 10.05
C LEU A 402 -2.18 17.79 10.40
N GLY A 403 -1.86 18.71 9.48
CA GLY A 403 -1.86 20.15 9.76
C GLY A 403 -0.68 20.61 10.62
N ALA A 404 0.33 19.75 10.81
CA ALA A 404 1.59 20.08 11.44
C ALA A 404 2.63 20.29 10.33
N GLY A 405 3.05 21.53 10.09
CA GLY A 405 3.92 21.86 8.95
C GLY A 405 4.92 22.93 9.32
#